data_AF-A0A853JAA8-F1
#
_entry.id   AF-A0A853JAA8-F1
#
_cell.length_a   1.000
_cell.length_b   1.000
_cell.length_c   1.000
_cell.angle_alpha   90.00
_cell.angle_beta   90.00
_cell.angle_gamma   90.00
#
_symmetry.space_group_name_H-M   'P 1'
#
loop_
_entity.id
_entity.type
_entity.pdbx_description
1 polymer ?
#
loop_
_entity_poly.entity_id
_entity_poly.type
_entity_poly.pdbx_seq_one_letter_code
_entity_poly.pdbx_strand_id
1 'polypeptide(L)'
;MKATASCAAILAALLAGTAMAHVALPNTISMASVDRCPGGPEWLESLRERRAAGPRPVATNPALRDRLIALDRDRHATDYSQAAAEAAAAAEAAAAAALAAIHAGDSGSTPESTSLPASPREASRLSRLQALVDLQKPPTVAEIGLDGMDAVFSVLEGSASQPQFRLRLGEALLRSADPGLDRASRRRAAELVDRALHDLGEPQRYGTLFVIEAPGRAILRRPVESEAGLKARRAGLGLVPLALETCVRSDSESDMPWSLLFGFL
;
A
#
# COMPACT_ATOMS: atom_id res chain seq x y z
N MET A 1 52.67 -8.82 -4.16
CA MET A 1 51.80 -9.81 -3.45
C MET A 1 50.73 -9.01 -2.72
N LYS A 2 49.62 -8.68 -3.39
CA LYS A 2 48.30 -9.37 -3.33
C LYS A 2 47.73 -9.45 -1.90
N ALA A 3 47.02 -8.42 -1.42
CA ALA A 3 46.16 -8.52 -0.22
C ALA A 3 45.13 -7.37 -0.03
N THR A 4 44.56 -6.76 -1.08
CA THR A 4 43.56 -5.68 -0.88
C THR A 4 42.24 -5.84 -1.65
N ALA A 5 42.09 -6.87 -2.49
CA ALA A 5 40.89 -7.05 -3.30
C ALA A 5 39.78 -7.92 -2.65
N SER A 6 40.01 -8.53 -1.48
CA SER A 6 39.07 -9.51 -0.90
C SER A 6 38.09 -8.97 0.15
N CYS A 7 38.28 -7.78 0.73
CA CYS A 7 37.33 -7.27 1.74
C CYS A 7 36.09 -6.61 1.13
N ALA A 8 36.21 -5.96 -0.03
CA ALA A 8 35.09 -5.24 -0.65
C ALA A 8 34.02 -6.20 -1.23
N ALA A 9 34.42 -7.36 -1.74
CA ALA A 9 33.50 -8.34 -2.32
C ALA A 9 32.69 -9.11 -1.26
N ILE A 10 33.23 -9.29 -0.05
CA ILE A 10 32.55 -10.01 1.04
C ILE A 10 31.50 -9.12 1.73
N LEU A 11 31.73 -7.80 1.81
CA LEU A 11 30.72 -6.87 2.32
C LEU A 11 29.51 -6.70 1.38
N ALA A 12 29.73 -6.74 0.06
CA ALA A 12 28.66 -6.67 -0.93
C ALA A 12 27.76 -7.93 -0.92
N ALA A 13 28.33 -9.10 -0.62
CA ALA A 13 27.56 -10.35 -0.54
C ALA A 13 26.72 -10.48 0.74
N LEU A 14 27.10 -9.82 1.84
CA LEU A 14 26.35 -9.82 3.09
C LEU A 14 25.18 -8.81 3.12
N LEU A 15 25.21 -7.78 2.25
CA LEU A 15 24.09 -6.85 2.05
C LEU A 15 23.06 -7.35 1.02
N ALA A 16 23.39 -8.40 0.26
CA ALA A 16 22.46 -9.08 -0.65
C ALA A 16 21.60 -10.17 0.04
N GLY A 17 21.74 -10.32 1.36
CA GLY A 17 21.05 -11.32 2.17
C GLY A 17 19.65 -10.88 2.60
N THR A 18 18.65 -11.61 2.10
CA THR A 18 17.22 -11.48 2.41
C THR A 18 16.51 -10.30 1.75
N ALA A 19 16.30 -10.41 0.43
CA ALA A 19 14.97 -10.13 -0.08
C ALA A 19 14.02 -11.08 0.68
N MET A 20 13.55 -10.65 1.85
CA MET A 20 12.38 -11.24 2.48
C MET A 20 11.31 -11.17 1.40
N ALA A 21 11.00 -12.31 0.81
CA ALA A 21 9.74 -12.48 0.11
C ALA A 21 8.70 -12.02 1.10
N HIS A 22 8.17 -10.80 0.92
CA HIS A 22 6.99 -10.38 1.62
C HIS A 22 5.95 -11.41 1.22
N VAL A 23 5.70 -12.37 2.11
CA VAL A 23 4.51 -13.20 2.07
C VAL A 23 3.39 -12.19 2.21
N ALA A 24 2.92 -11.69 1.08
CA ALA A 24 1.71 -10.91 1.01
C ALA A 24 0.63 -11.89 1.38
N LEU A 25 0.23 -11.89 2.67
CA LEU A 25 -1.02 -12.51 3.06
C LEU A 25 -2.06 -12.00 2.07
N PRO A 26 -2.92 -12.89 1.53
CA PRO A 26 -3.96 -12.44 0.65
C PRO A 26 -4.72 -11.32 1.35
N ASN A 27 -4.86 -10.16 0.69
CA ASN A 27 -5.62 -9.02 1.20
C ASN A 27 -7.12 -9.35 1.38
N THR A 28 -7.52 -10.57 1.05
CA THR A 28 -8.85 -11.14 1.21
C THR A 28 -8.96 -11.86 2.55
N ILE A 29 -9.74 -11.27 3.44
CA ILE A 29 -10.25 -11.90 4.66
C ILE A 29 -11.11 -13.10 4.23
N SER A 30 -10.76 -14.32 4.68
CA SER A 30 -11.53 -15.53 4.38
C SER A 30 -12.92 -15.44 5.01
N MET A 31 -13.98 -15.74 4.24
CA MET A 31 -15.35 -15.69 4.75
C MET A 31 -15.58 -16.67 5.91
N ALA A 32 -14.89 -17.81 5.91
CA ALA A 32 -14.94 -18.77 7.00
C ALA A 32 -14.34 -18.18 8.30
N SER A 33 -13.25 -17.41 8.19
CA SER A 33 -12.64 -16.72 9.33
C SER A 33 -13.52 -15.58 9.84
N VAL A 34 -14.26 -14.88 8.96
CA VAL A 34 -15.23 -13.86 9.38
C VAL A 34 -16.31 -14.46 10.28
N ASP A 35 -16.88 -15.60 9.89
CA ASP A 35 -17.99 -16.24 10.60
C ASP A 35 -17.61 -16.69 12.02
N ARG A 36 -16.34 -17.10 12.23
CA ARG A 36 -15.81 -17.48 13.54
C ARG A 36 -15.53 -16.31 14.48
N CYS A 37 -15.41 -15.10 13.95
CA CYS A 37 -15.03 -13.92 14.72
C CYS A 37 -16.24 -13.15 15.26
N PRO A 38 -16.18 -12.61 16.49
CA PRO A 38 -17.25 -11.81 17.06
C PRO A 38 -17.64 -10.62 16.17
N GLY A 39 -18.94 -10.46 15.89
CA GLY A 39 -19.47 -9.41 15.02
C GLY A 39 -19.35 -9.71 13.51
N GLY A 40 -18.82 -10.88 13.14
CA GLY A 40 -18.67 -11.32 11.76
C GLY A 40 -19.99 -11.54 11.03
N PRO A 41 -20.90 -12.38 11.56
CA PRO A 41 -22.20 -12.64 10.94
C PRO A 41 -23.03 -11.36 10.72
N GLU A 42 -23.08 -10.47 11.70
CA GLU A 42 -23.80 -9.19 11.61
C GLU A 42 -23.18 -8.27 10.55
N TRP A 43 -21.85 -8.25 10.47
CA TRP A 43 -21.16 -7.50 9.43
C TRP A 43 -21.47 -8.07 8.04
N LEU A 44 -21.42 -9.40 7.86
CA LEU A 44 -21.76 -10.05 6.59
C LEU A 44 -23.20 -9.76 6.15
N GLU A 45 -24.16 -9.80 7.07
CA GLU A 45 -25.55 -9.48 6.76
C GLU A 45 -25.70 -8.04 6.27
N SER A 46 -25.04 -7.10 6.96
CA SER A 46 -25.02 -5.71 6.54
C SER A 46 -24.42 -5.50 5.14
N LEU A 47 -23.61 -6.44 4.63
CA LEU A 47 -23.11 -6.38 3.26
C LEU A 47 -24.14 -6.85 2.24
N ARG A 48 -24.98 -7.83 2.59
CA ARG A 48 -26.02 -8.37 1.71
C ARG A 48 -27.08 -7.33 1.42
N GLU A 49 -27.52 -6.61 2.45
CA GLU A 49 -28.50 -5.52 2.34
C GLU A 49 -28.03 -4.38 1.43
N ARG A 50 -26.71 -4.19 1.30
CA ARG A 50 -26.11 -3.11 0.50
C ARG A 50 -25.82 -3.50 -0.96
N ARG A 51 -26.10 -4.75 -1.37
CA ARG A 51 -25.70 -5.27 -2.68
C ARG A 51 -26.77 -4.99 -3.73
N ALA A 52 -26.79 -3.77 -4.24
CA ALA A 52 -27.43 -3.44 -5.52
C ALA A 52 -26.37 -2.81 -6.44
N ALA A 53 -25.61 -3.65 -7.15
CA ALA A 53 -24.74 -3.16 -8.21
C ALA A 53 -25.57 -3.06 -9.49
N GLY A 54 -25.95 -1.85 -9.86
CA GLY A 54 -26.43 -1.56 -11.21
C GLY A 54 -25.35 -1.83 -12.26
N PRO A 55 -25.70 -1.77 -13.56
CA PRO A 55 -24.71 -1.91 -14.63
C PRO A 55 -23.56 -0.90 -14.46
N ARG A 56 -22.34 -1.32 -14.80
CA ARG A 56 -21.16 -0.47 -14.71
C ARG A 56 -21.37 0.79 -15.57
N PRO A 57 -21.23 2.00 -15.00
CA PRO A 57 -21.40 3.22 -15.78
C PRO A 57 -20.30 3.32 -16.84
N VAL A 58 -20.68 3.77 -18.04
CA VAL A 58 -19.72 4.16 -19.08
C VAL A 58 -19.07 5.48 -18.65
N ALA A 59 -17.75 5.54 -18.71
CA ALA A 59 -16.98 6.73 -18.34
C ALA A 59 -17.42 7.94 -19.18
N THR A 60 -17.77 9.05 -18.51
CA THR A 60 -18.14 10.31 -19.21
C THR A 60 -16.93 11.02 -19.79
N ASN A 61 -15.72 10.69 -19.35
CA ASN A 61 -14.46 11.20 -19.85
C ASN A 61 -13.50 10.05 -20.24
N PRO A 62 -13.74 9.36 -21.37
CA PRO A 62 -12.91 8.25 -21.80
C PRO A 62 -11.46 8.65 -22.09
N ALA A 63 -11.22 9.89 -22.53
CA ALA A 63 -9.86 10.37 -22.78
C ALA A 63 -9.02 10.47 -21.50
N LEU A 64 -9.60 10.95 -20.39
CA LEU A 64 -8.92 10.97 -19.09
C LEU A 64 -8.69 9.54 -18.57
N ARG A 65 -9.72 8.69 -18.65
CA ARG A 65 -9.62 7.26 -18.30
C ARG A 65 -8.45 6.60 -19.02
N ASP A 66 -8.36 6.75 -20.33
CA ASP A 66 -7.35 6.08 -21.14
C ASP A 66 -5.94 6.59 -20.82
N ARG A 67 -5.78 7.88 -20.50
CA ARG A 67 -4.50 8.44 -20.03
C ARG A 67 -4.08 7.87 -18.68
N LEU A 68 -5.02 7.66 -17.76
CA LEU A 68 -4.75 7.04 -16.45
C LEU A 68 -4.37 5.57 -16.61
N ILE A 69 -5.09 4.81 -17.43
CA ILE A 69 -4.78 3.40 -17.74
C ILE A 69 -3.41 3.28 -18.41
N ALA A 70 -3.08 4.18 -19.33
CA ALA A 70 -1.75 4.19 -19.95
C ALA A 70 -0.64 4.42 -18.92
N LEU A 71 -0.88 5.30 -17.93
CA LEU A 71 0.07 5.56 -16.86
C LEU A 71 0.32 4.34 -15.96
N ASP A 72 -0.73 3.58 -15.66
CA ASP A 72 -0.62 2.32 -14.93
C ASP A 72 0.08 1.23 -15.76
N ARG A 73 -0.22 1.15 -17.07
CA ARG A 73 0.53 0.26 -17.96
C ARG A 73 2.02 0.58 -17.98
N ASP A 74 2.39 1.86 -18.01
CA ASP A 74 3.80 2.31 -17.94
C ASP A 74 4.49 1.93 -16.61
N ARG A 75 3.73 1.70 -15.53
CA ARG A 75 4.25 1.15 -14.28
C ARG A 75 4.54 -0.35 -14.41
N HIS A 76 3.62 -1.10 -15.03
CA HIS A 76 3.74 -2.55 -15.18
C HIS A 76 4.62 -2.99 -16.35
N ALA A 77 4.83 -2.13 -17.34
CA ALA A 77 5.76 -2.32 -18.45
C ALA A 77 7.21 -2.22 -17.94
N THR A 78 7.63 -3.23 -17.18
CA THR A 78 8.97 -3.33 -16.62
C THR A 78 9.78 -4.31 -17.48
N ASP A 79 10.89 -3.83 -18.02
CA ASP A 79 12.00 -4.72 -18.35
C ASP A 79 12.70 -5.06 -17.03
N TYR A 80 12.67 -6.33 -16.61
CA TYR A 80 13.26 -6.80 -15.35
C TYR A 80 14.71 -6.33 -15.18
N SER A 81 15.47 -6.20 -16.28
CA SER A 81 16.86 -5.73 -16.25
C SER A 81 16.97 -4.25 -15.86
N GLN A 82 16.02 -3.42 -16.30
CA GLN A 82 15.99 -1.99 -15.98
C GLN A 82 15.49 -1.74 -14.56
N ALA A 83 14.51 -2.51 -14.07
CA ALA A 83 14.11 -2.44 -12.66
C ALA A 83 15.22 -2.84 -11.70
N ALA A 84 16.01 -3.87 -12.03
CA ALA A 84 17.16 -4.25 -11.23
C ALA A 84 18.23 -3.14 -11.18
N ALA A 85 18.51 -2.49 -12.32
CA ALA A 85 19.45 -1.37 -12.39
C ALA A 85 18.96 -0.14 -11.59
N GLU A 86 17.66 0.19 -11.69
CA GLU A 86 17.07 1.30 -10.92
C GLU A 86 17.06 1.02 -9.42
N ALA A 87 16.76 -0.21 -9.00
CA ALA A 87 16.81 -0.62 -7.60
C ALA A 87 18.25 -0.55 -7.04
N ALA A 88 19.24 -0.97 -7.83
CA ALA A 88 20.65 -0.85 -7.46
C ALA A 88 21.07 0.62 -7.29
N ALA A 89 20.70 1.49 -8.23
CA ALA A 89 21.00 2.91 -8.15
C ALA A 89 20.32 3.59 -6.94
N ALA A 90 19.08 3.22 -6.63
CA ALA A 90 18.37 3.74 -5.45
C ALA A 90 19.02 3.27 -4.13
N ALA A 91 19.48 2.01 -4.08
CA ALA A 91 20.20 1.47 -2.93
C ALA A 91 21.56 2.17 -2.72
N GLU A 92 22.31 2.44 -3.79
CA GLU A 92 23.56 3.21 -3.73
C GLU A 92 23.32 4.65 -3.23
N ALA A 93 22.27 5.32 -3.73
CA ALA A 93 21.91 6.65 -3.28
C ALA A 93 21.52 6.67 -1.79
N ALA A 94 20.75 5.68 -1.32
CA ALA A 94 20.39 5.55 0.09
C ALA A 94 21.62 5.28 0.98
N ALA A 95 22.55 4.43 0.53
CA ALA A 95 23.80 4.17 1.23
C ALA A 95 24.68 5.43 1.34
N ALA A 96 24.76 6.23 0.26
CA ALA A 96 25.47 7.49 0.27
C ALA A 96 24.85 8.50 1.25
N ALA A 97 23.52 8.59 1.29
CA ALA A 97 22.80 9.45 2.24
C ALA A 97 23.04 9.02 3.70
N ALA A 98 22.99 7.71 3.99
CA ALA A 98 23.28 7.18 5.32
C ALA A 98 24.73 7.48 5.75
N LEU A 99 25.69 7.32 4.84
CA LEU A 99 27.09 7.64 5.11
C LEU A 99 27.29 9.14 5.39
N ALA A 100 26.58 10.02 4.66
CA ALA A 100 26.61 11.46 4.90
C ALA A 100 26.05 11.83 6.29
N ALA A 101 24.96 11.19 6.72
CA ALA A 101 24.38 11.39 8.05
C ALA A 101 25.34 10.98 9.18
N ILE A 102 26.05 9.85 9.02
CA ILE A 102 27.08 9.40 9.96
C ILE A 102 28.22 10.44 10.06
N HIS A 103 28.70 10.97 8.93
CA HIS A 103 29.75 12.00 8.93
C HIS A 103 29.30 13.33 9.53
N ALA A 104 28.00 13.64 9.50
CA ALA A 104 27.42 14.83 10.12
C ALA A 104 27.31 14.70 11.66
N GLY A 105 27.63 13.54 12.24
CA GLY A 105 27.61 13.33 13.70
C GLY A 105 26.23 13.12 14.28
N ASP A 106 25.20 12.88 13.46
CA ASP A 106 23.84 12.58 13.93
C ASP A 106 23.79 11.14 14.49
N SER A 107 24.12 11.01 15.77
CA SER A 107 24.25 9.72 16.47
C SER A 107 22.95 9.28 17.16
N GLY A 108 21.87 10.06 17.04
CA GLY A 108 20.61 9.87 17.76
C GLY A 108 19.42 9.46 16.90
N SER A 109 19.52 9.64 15.58
CA SER A 109 18.47 9.25 14.65
C SER A 109 18.77 7.84 14.16
N THR A 110 18.06 6.82 14.67
CA THR A 110 17.73 5.68 13.78
C THR A 110 17.20 6.29 12.48
N PRO A 111 17.53 5.77 11.27
CA PRO A 111 16.97 6.32 10.04
C PRO A 111 15.45 6.14 10.06
N GLU A 112 14.79 7.12 10.67
CA GLU A 112 13.36 7.33 10.73
C GLU A 112 12.99 7.72 9.32
N SER A 113 12.28 6.82 8.64
CA SER A 113 11.72 7.02 7.31
C SER A 113 12.62 7.81 6.35
N THR A 114 13.81 7.29 6.03
CA THR A 114 14.48 7.77 4.82
C THR A 114 13.71 7.17 3.64
N SER A 115 12.64 7.85 3.22
CA SER A 115 11.91 7.52 2.01
C SER A 115 12.94 7.33 0.90
N LEU A 116 13.01 6.12 0.33
CA LEU A 116 13.92 5.85 -0.77
C LEU A 116 13.70 6.92 -1.85
N PRO A 117 14.77 7.51 -2.41
CA PRO A 117 14.62 8.50 -3.46
C PRO A 117 13.82 7.88 -4.61
N ALA A 118 12.85 8.65 -5.13
CA ALA A 118 12.03 8.22 -6.26
C ALA A 118 12.92 7.78 -7.41
N SER A 119 12.62 6.64 -8.03
CA SER A 119 13.25 6.36 -9.33
C SER A 119 12.80 7.43 -10.34
N PRO A 120 13.63 7.80 -11.34
CA PRO A 120 13.22 8.77 -12.37
C PRO A 120 11.88 8.40 -13.05
N ARG A 121 11.57 7.11 -13.16
CA ARG A 121 10.30 6.63 -13.71
C ARG A 121 9.14 6.84 -12.75
N GLU A 122 9.32 6.56 -11.47
CA GLU A 122 8.32 6.87 -10.44
C GLU A 122 8.02 8.37 -10.44
N ALA A 123 9.05 9.22 -10.42
CA ALA A 123 8.92 10.67 -10.46
C ALA A 123 8.19 11.14 -11.73
N SER A 124 8.54 10.61 -12.90
CA SER A 124 7.87 10.93 -14.17
C SER A 124 6.39 10.53 -14.15
N ARG A 125 6.07 9.32 -13.68
CA ARG A 125 4.69 8.85 -13.60
C ARG A 125 3.86 9.70 -12.65
N LEU A 126 4.42 10.03 -11.48
CA LEU A 126 3.74 10.87 -10.50
C LEU A 126 3.51 12.29 -11.00
N SER A 127 4.49 12.89 -11.69
CA SER A 127 4.31 14.20 -12.30
C SER A 127 3.17 14.18 -13.34
N ARG A 128 3.09 13.13 -14.15
CA ARG A 128 1.97 12.94 -15.09
C ARG A 128 0.64 12.76 -14.36
N LEU A 129 0.58 11.97 -13.28
CA LEU A 129 -0.63 11.81 -12.48
C LEU A 129 -1.08 13.14 -11.88
N GLN A 130 -0.16 13.91 -11.29
CA GLN A 130 -0.42 15.23 -10.72
C GLN A 130 -0.99 16.21 -11.76
N ALA A 131 -0.56 16.12 -13.02
CA ALA A 131 -1.10 16.92 -14.11
C ALA A 131 -2.50 16.47 -14.59
N LEU A 132 -2.96 15.28 -14.19
CA LEU A 132 -4.24 14.71 -14.58
C LEU A 132 -5.33 14.84 -13.51
N VAL A 133 -4.94 15.06 -12.25
CA VAL A 133 -5.87 15.03 -11.11
C VAL A 133 -5.94 16.39 -10.41
N ASP A 134 -7.16 16.82 -10.08
CA ASP A 134 -7.41 17.97 -9.24
C ASP A 134 -7.71 17.48 -7.81
N LEU A 135 -6.96 17.97 -6.81
CA LEU A 135 -7.17 17.59 -5.40
C LEU A 135 -8.46 18.18 -4.82
N GLN A 136 -8.98 19.28 -5.36
CA GLN A 136 -10.25 19.88 -4.92
C GLN A 136 -11.45 19.14 -5.52
N LYS A 137 -11.26 18.57 -6.70
CA LYS A 137 -12.28 17.79 -7.40
C LYS A 137 -11.63 16.54 -8.01
N PRO A 138 -11.31 15.52 -7.19
CA PRO A 138 -10.68 14.31 -7.69
C PRO A 138 -11.62 13.61 -8.70
N PRO A 139 -11.05 12.88 -9.67
CA PRO A 139 -11.87 12.19 -10.66
C PRO A 139 -12.80 11.19 -9.98
N THR A 140 -14.00 11.03 -10.54
CA THR A 140 -15.02 10.10 -10.04
C THR A 140 -15.10 8.85 -10.91
N VAL A 141 -15.66 7.77 -10.39
CA VAL A 141 -15.94 6.55 -11.15
C VAL A 141 -16.88 6.82 -12.32
N ALA A 142 -17.82 7.77 -12.19
CA ALA A 142 -18.65 8.19 -13.33
C ALA A 142 -17.81 8.85 -14.45
N GLU A 143 -16.77 9.59 -14.07
CA GLU A 143 -15.90 10.28 -15.03
C GLU A 143 -14.93 9.32 -15.72
N ILE A 144 -14.22 8.49 -14.95
CA ILE A 144 -13.09 7.70 -15.46
C ILE A 144 -13.32 6.19 -15.45
N GLY A 145 -14.49 5.72 -15.04
CA GLY A 145 -14.77 4.30 -14.86
C GLY A 145 -14.02 3.67 -13.68
N LEU A 146 -14.38 2.43 -13.36
CA LEU A 146 -13.71 1.67 -12.29
C LEU A 146 -12.25 1.35 -12.63
N ASP A 147 -11.96 1.07 -13.89
CA ASP A 147 -10.61 0.75 -14.36
C ASP A 147 -9.70 1.98 -14.42
N GLY A 148 -10.21 3.15 -14.79
CA GLY A 148 -9.48 4.41 -14.61
C GLY A 148 -9.17 4.67 -13.14
N MET A 149 -10.13 4.41 -12.24
CA MET A 149 -9.94 4.56 -10.80
C MET A 149 -8.93 3.54 -10.24
N ASP A 150 -8.98 2.28 -10.71
CA ASP A 150 -7.99 1.26 -10.37
C ASP A 150 -6.57 1.65 -10.80
N ALA A 151 -6.43 2.27 -11.97
CA ALA A 151 -5.16 2.80 -12.44
C ALA A 151 -4.63 3.93 -11.55
N VAL A 152 -5.50 4.85 -11.09
CA VAL A 152 -5.12 5.89 -10.11
C VAL A 152 -4.58 5.25 -8.84
N PHE A 153 -5.30 4.29 -8.26
CA PHE A 153 -4.87 3.62 -7.04
C PHE A 153 -3.55 2.87 -7.23
N SER A 154 -3.40 2.13 -8.33
CA SER A 154 -2.17 1.37 -8.62
C SER A 154 -0.95 2.29 -8.70
N VAL A 155 -1.04 3.40 -9.44
CA VAL A 155 0.05 4.38 -9.53
C VAL A 155 0.40 4.94 -8.14
N LEU A 156 -0.61 5.27 -7.32
CA LEU A 156 -0.42 5.76 -5.95
C LEU A 156 0.21 4.73 -5.00
N GLU A 157 -0.14 3.45 -5.13
CA GLU A 157 0.36 2.38 -4.26
C GLU A 157 1.87 2.14 -4.41
N GLY A 158 2.46 2.44 -5.57
CA GLY A 158 3.92 2.34 -5.76
C GLY A 158 4.62 3.68 -5.93
N SER A 159 4.06 4.72 -5.32
CA SER A 159 4.70 6.03 -5.23
C SER A 159 5.09 6.37 -3.79
N ALA A 160 5.87 5.47 -3.18
CA ALA A 160 6.31 5.60 -1.79
C ALA A 160 7.16 6.85 -1.55
N SER A 161 7.85 7.36 -2.56
CA SER A 161 8.70 8.55 -2.47
C SER A 161 7.92 9.88 -2.33
N GLN A 162 6.59 9.87 -2.48
CA GLN A 162 5.75 11.08 -2.43
C GLN A 162 4.59 10.92 -1.45
N PRO A 163 4.87 10.69 -0.15
CA PRO A 163 3.84 10.42 0.83
C PRO A 163 2.83 11.57 0.99
N GLN A 164 3.24 12.83 0.91
CA GLN A 164 2.30 13.96 1.05
C GLN A 164 1.28 14.02 -0.09
N PHE A 165 1.69 13.73 -1.33
CA PHE A 165 0.76 13.72 -2.47
C PHE A 165 -0.24 12.57 -2.34
N ARG A 166 0.24 11.37 -2.01
CA ARG A 166 -0.60 10.19 -1.76
C ARG A 166 -1.59 10.42 -0.62
N LEU A 167 -1.16 11.04 0.48
CA LEU A 167 -2.03 11.45 1.58
C LEU A 167 -3.16 12.36 1.08
N ARG A 168 -2.81 13.48 0.43
CA ARG A 168 -3.80 14.47 -0.03
C ARG A 168 -4.79 13.88 -1.02
N LEU A 169 -4.33 13.10 -2.00
CA LEU A 169 -5.21 12.50 -2.99
C LEU A 169 -6.07 11.38 -2.39
N GLY A 170 -5.52 10.53 -1.53
CA GLY A 170 -6.28 9.51 -0.80
C GLY A 170 -7.40 10.13 0.04
N GLU A 171 -7.09 11.21 0.77
CA GLU A 171 -8.11 11.95 1.51
C GLU A 171 -9.14 12.64 0.62
N ALA A 172 -8.72 13.22 -0.51
CA ALA A 172 -9.64 13.85 -1.47
C ALA A 172 -10.65 12.82 -2.01
N LEU A 173 -10.18 11.63 -2.38
CA LEU A 173 -11.02 10.52 -2.84
C LEU A 173 -12.02 10.06 -1.76
N LEU A 174 -11.62 10.04 -0.49
CA LEU A 174 -12.52 9.71 0.61
C LEU A 174 -13.56 10.81 0.89
N ARG A 175 -13.18 12.09 0.72
CA ARG A 175 -14.07 13.24 0.93
C ARG A 175 -15.04 13.50 -0.23
N SER A 176 -14.73 13.05 -1.45
CA SER A 176 -15.53 13.35 -2.65
C SER A 176 -16.96 12.81 -2.60
N ALA A 177 -17.23 11.86 -1.70
CA ALA A 177 -18.51 11.16 -1.59
C ALA A 177 -18.98 10.57 -2.93
N ASP A 178 -18.04 10.19 -3.80
CA ASP A 178 -18.34 9.59 -5.11
C ASP A 178 -19.22 8.34 -4.93
N PRO A 179 -20.48 8.36 -5.43
CA PRO A 179 -21.40 7.23 -5.25
C PRO A 179 -20.95 5.99 -6.02
N GLY A 180 -20.12 6.14 -7.05
CA GLY A 180 -19.55 5.02 -7.80
C GLY A 180 -18.34 4.38 -7.13
N LEU A 181 -17.76 5.03 -6.10
CA LEU A 181 -16.62 4.49 -5.36
C LEU A 181 -17.11 3.37 -4.43
N ASP A 182 -16.81 2.13 -4.79
CA ASP A 182 -17.25 0.97 -4.00
C ASP A 182 -16.48 0.86 -2.67
N ARG A 183 -16.87 -0.11 -1.84
CA ARG A 183 -16.21 -0.36 -0.55
C ARG A 183 -14.74 -0.74 -0.71
N ALA A 184 -14.39 -1.51 -1.75
CA ALA A 184 -13.02 -1.94 -1.97
C ALA A 184 -12.14 -0.74 -2.34
N SER A 185 -12.61 0.14 -3.21
CA SER A 185 -11.95 1.39 -3.56
C SER A 185 -11.83 2.34 -2.37
N ARG A 186 -12.87 2.46 -1.51
CA ARG A 186 -12.77 3.23 -0.24
C ARG A 186 -11.72 2.65 0.70
N ARG A 187 -11.61 1.31 0.78
CA ARG A 187 -10.56 0.64 1.55
C ARG A 187 -9.18 0.96 0.99
N ARG A 188 -8.98 0.88 -0.33
CA ARG A 188 -7.71 1.24 -0.98
C ARG A 188 -7.34 2.70 -0.70
N ALA A 189 -8.29 3.62 -0.79
CA ALA A 189 -8.05 5.03 -0.44
C ALA A 189 -7.65 5.22 1.04
N ALA A 190 -8.30 4.53 1.97
CA ALA A 190 -7.93 4.53 3.38
C ALA A 190 -6.54 3.92 3.63
N GLU A 191 -6.18 2.86 2.92
CA GLU A 191 -4.84 2.26 2.94
C GLU A 191 -3.77 3.22 2.41
N LEU A 192 -4.05 3.97 1.34
CA LEU A 192 -3.13 5.00 0.84
C LEU A 192 -2.86 6.08 1.88
N VAL A 193 -3.91 6.52 2.59
CA VAL A 193 -3.79 7.50 3.69
C VAL A 193 -2.92 6.93 4.81
N ASP A 194 -3.22 5.74 5.30
CA ASP A 194 -2.48 5.15 6.41
C ASP A 194 -1.02 4.80 6.03
N ARG A 195 -0.76 4.35 4.80
CA ARG A 195 0.62 4.15 4.30
C ARG A 195 1.37 5.47 4.22
N ALA A 196 0.73 6.52 3.71
CA ALA A 196 1.35 7.83 3.65
C ALA A 196 1.65 8.40 5.04
N LEU A 197 0.72 8.28 5.99
CA LEU A 197 0.94 8.68 7.38
C LEU A 197 2.09 7.89 7.99
N HIS A 198 2.11 6.57 7.79
CA HIS A 198 3.19 5.72 8.27
C HIS A 198 4.56 6.16 7.71
N ASP A 199 4.65 6.43 6.41
CA ASP A 199 5.88 6.89 5.76
C ASP A 199 6.27 8.31 6.21
N LEU A 200 5.36 9.08 6.80
CA LEU A 200 5.62 10.39 7.41
C LEU A 200 5.94 10.31 8.92
N GLY A 201 5.99 9.10 9.51
CA GLY A 201 6.17 8.93 10.95
C GLY A 201 4.91 9.22 11.78
N GLU A 202 3.76 9.39 11.14
CA GLU A 202 2.51 9.77 11.78
C GLU A 202 1.64 8.55 12.15
N PRO A 203 0.78 8.66 13.19
CA PRO A 203 -0.18 7.61 13.52
C PRO A 203 -1.19 7.36 12.39
N GLN A 204 -1.60 6.11 12.24
CA GLN A 204 -2.62 5.75 11.25
C GLN A 204 -4.00 6.30 11.63
N ARG A 205 -4.75 6.74 10.63
CA ARG A 205 -6.08 7.30 10.81
C ARG A 205 -7.17 6.25 10.76
N TYR A 206 -7.07 5.29 9.84
CA TYR A 206 -8.09 4.27 9.58
C TYR A 206 -7.74 2.88 10.12
N GLY A 207 -6.48 2.67 10.52
CA GLY A 207 -5.99 1.40 11.09
C GLY A 207 -6.07 0.26 10.08
N THR A 208 -5.61 0.53 8.86
CA THR A 208 -5.64 -0.42 7.75
C THR A 208 -4.33 -1.20 7.59
N LEU A 209 -3.24 -0.75 8.22
CA LEU A 209 -1.95 -1.44 8.13
C LEU A 209 -1.81 -2.46 9.25
N PHE A 210 -1.47 -3.67 8.84
CA PHE A 210 -1.14 -4.77 9.74
C PHE A 210 0.30 -5.21 9.44
N VAL A 211 0.98 -5.68 10.48
CA VAL A 211 2.32 -6.29 10.38
C VAL A 211 2.21 -7.76 10.71
N ILE A 212 2.92 -8.59 9.96
CA ILE A 212 2.99 -10.03 10.24
C ILE A 212 3.83 -10.19 11.51
N GLU A 213 3.22 -10.75 12.55
CA GLU A 213 3.89 -11.04 13.81
C GLU A 213 4.43 -12.48 13.81
N ALA A 214 3.70 -13.39 13.18
CA ALA A 214 4.09 -14.78 12.99
C ALA A 214 3.42 -15.32 11.71
N PRO A 215 3.84 -16.47 11.14
CA PRO A 215 3.16 -17.08 10.01
C PRO A 215 1.66 -17.23 10.28
N GLY A 216 0.82 -16.70 9.37
CA GLY A 216 -0.64 -16.72 9.51
C GLY A 216 -1.22 -15.73 10.53
N ARG A 217 -0.38 -14.97 11.27
CA ARG A 217 -0.81 -14.01 12.29
C ARG A 217 -0.31 -12.61 11.99
N ALA A 218 -1.24 -11.68 11.80
CA ALA A 218 -0.95 -10.27 11.63
C ALA A 218 -1.64 -9.42 12.69
N ILE A 219 -0.89 -8.50 13.27
CA ILE A 219 -1.35 -7.54 14.28
C ILE A 219 -1.46 -6.16 13.68
N LEU A 220 -2.36 -5.34 14.23
CA LEU A 220 -2.50 -3.95 13.84
C LEU A 220 -1.18 -3.22 14.04
N ARG A 221 -0.68 -2.55 13.00
CA ARG A 221 0.48 -1.69 13.13
C ARG A 221 0.11 -0.50 14.03
N ARG A 222 1.00 -0.12 14.95
CA ARG A 222 0.82 1.03 15.84
C ARG A 222 1.80 2.14 15.46
N PRO A 223 1.52 3.42 15.79
CA PRO A 223 0.33 3.93 16.49
C PRO A 223 -0.90 4.17 15.59
N VAL A 224 -2.05 4.42 16.21
CA VAL A 224 -3.29 4.92 15.56
C VAL A 224 -3.68 6.25 16.21
N GLU A 225 -4.20 7.20 15.44
CA GLU A 225 -4.52 8.57 15.91
C GLU A 225 -5.50 8.57 17.09
N SER A 226 -6.55 7.74 17.03
CA SER A 226 -7.58 7.65 18.07
C SER A 226 -8.41 6.39 17.91
N GLU A 227 -8.41 5.53 18.94
CA GLU A 227 -9.22 4.31 18.99
C GLU A 227 -10.73 4.61 18.92
N ALA A 228 -11.17 5.62 19.68
CA ALA A 228 -12.57 6.03 19.72
C ALA A 228 -13.04 6.57 18.35
N GLY A 229 -12.22 7.41 17.72
CA GLY A 229 -12.54 7.98 16.40
C GLY A 229 -12.47 6.96 15.25
N LEU A 230 -11.62 5.95 15.39
CA LEU A 230 -11.37 4.95 14.34
C LEU A 230 -12.62 4.11 14.04
N LYS A 231 -13.41 3.73 15.05
CA LYS A 231 -14.68 3.03 14.84
C LYS A 231 -15.64 3.82 13.94
N ALA A 232 -15.82 5.12 14.23
CA ALA A 232 -16.72 5.99 13.46
C ALA A 232 -16.22 6.18 12.01
N ARG A 233 -14.92 6.44 11.83
CA ARG A 233 -14.30 6.58 10.50
C ARG A 233 -14.47 5.32 9.64
N ARG A 234 -14.19 4.15 10.22
CA ARG A 234 -14.34 2.86 9.53
C ARG A 234 -15.79 2.59 9.15
N ALA A 235 -16.73 2.84 10.06
CA ALA A 235 -18.16 2.69 9.79
C ALA A 235 -18.63 3.61 8.65
N GLY A 236 -18.21 4.88 8.65
CA GLY A 236 -18.56 5.86 7.61
C GLY A 236 -18.05 5.47 6.21
N LEU A 237 -16.95 4.71 6.14
CA LEU A 237 -16.40 4.18 4.89
C LEU A 237 -16.89 2.77 4.54
N GLY A 238 -17.73 2.16 5.40
CA GLY A 238 -18.17 0.78 5.25
C GLY A 238 -17.04 -0.25 5.39
N LEU A 239 -15.94 0.11 6.05
CA LEU A 239 -14.83 -0.82 6.31
C LEU A 239 -15.23 -1.86 7.35
N VAL A 240 -14.53 -3.00 7.35
CA VAL A 240 -14.66 -4.04 8.38
C VAL A 240 -14.44 -3.37 9.75
N PRO A 241 -15.22 -3.66 10.80
CA PRO A 241 -14.90 -3.20 12.15
C PRO A 241 -13.48 -3.62 12.56
N LEU A 242 -12.71 -2.76 13.24
CA LEU A 242 -11.31 -3.06 13.56
C LEU A 242 -11.18 -4.32 14.42
N ALA A 243 -12.04 -4.50 15.43
CA ALA A 243 -12.03 -5.70 16.27
C ALA A 243 -12.24 -6.99 15.46
N LEU A 244 -13.15 -6.95 14.47
CA LEU A 244 -13.39 -8.07 13.57
C LEU A 244 -12.18 -8.32 12.65
N GLU A 245 -11.62 -7.28 12.03
CA GLU A 245 -10.43 -7.45 11.17
C GLU A 245 -9.22 -7.96 11.96
N THR A 246 -8.99 -7.44 13.17
CA THR A 246 -7.93 -7.93 14.06
C THR A 246 -8.13 -9.39 14.44
N CYS A 247 -9.36 -9.81 14.78
CA CYS A 247 -9.67 -11.21 15.05
C CYS A 247 -9.33 -12.10 13.85
N VAL A 248 -9.84 -11.75 12.65
CA VAL A 248 -9.60 -12.57 11.45
C VAL A 248 -8.12 -12.62 11.09
N ARG A 249 -7.40 -11.51 11.22
CA ARG A 249 -5.96 -11.45 10.91
C ARG A 249 -5.09 -12.10 11.98
N SER A 250 -5.58 -12.23 13.20
CA SER A 250 -4.88 -12.92 14.29
C SER A 250 -5.17 -14.42 14.30
N ASP A 251 -6.13 -14.89 13.51
CA ASP A 251 -6.47 -16.30 13.37
C ASP A 251 -5.44 -17.00 12.46
N SER A 252 -4.51 -17.72 13.10
CA SER A 252 -3.44 -18.48 12.43
C SER A 252 -3.94 -19.63 11.55
N GLU A 253 -5.22 -19.99 11.65
CA GLU A 253 -5.85 -21.01 10.79
C GLU A 253 -6.34 -20.44 9.45
N SER A 254 -6.20 -19.13 9.22
CA SER A 254 -6.60 -18.50 7.95
C SER A 254 -5.62 -18.83 6.81
N ASP A 255 -5.79 -20.01 6.21
CA ASP A 255 -5.42 -20.39 4.84
C ASP A 255 -3.94 -20.22 4.43
N MET A 256 -3.00 -20.79 5.19
CA MET A 256 -1.79 -21.36 4.56
C MET A 256 -1.78 -22.87 4.80
N PRO A 257 -2.01 -23.70 3.76
CA PRO A 257 -1.85 -25.12 3.92
C PRO A 257 -0.36 -25.40 4.16
N TRP A 258 -0.06 -25.93 5.35
CA TRP A 258 1.28 -26.40 5.74
C TRP A 258 1.91 -27.39 4.74
N SER A 259 1.12 -27.93 3.79
CA SER A 259 1.56 -28.86 2.75
C SER A 259 2.48 -28.26 1.68
N LEU A 260 2.71 -26.94 1.63
CA LEU A 260 3.64 -26.32 0.66
C LEU A 260 5.04 -26.00 1.20
N LEU A 261 5.32 -26.18 2.50
CA LEU A 261 6.64 -25.88 3.08
C LEU A 261 7.52 -27.11 3.36
N PHE A 262 6.98 -28.33 3.28
CA PHE A 262 7.74 -29.58 3.44
C PHE A 262 7.53 -30.54 2.27
N GLY A 263 7.59 -29.98 1.07
CA GLY A 263 7.43 -30.71 -0.19
C GLY A 263 8.71 -30.98 -0.95
N PHE A 264 9.90 -30.96 -0.31
CA PHE A 264 11.12 -31.58 -0.85
C PHE A 264 12.00 -32.04 0.32
N LEU A 265 11.96 -33.35 0.56
CA LEU A 265 13.08 -34.12 1.09
C LEU A 265 14.32 -33.94 0.22
#